data_AF-A0A926KE48-F1
#
_entry.id   AF-A0A926KE48-F1
#
_cell.length_a   1.000
_cell.length_b   1.000
_cell.length_c   1.000
_cell.angle_alpha   90.00
_cell.angle_beta   90.00
_cell.angle_gamma   90.00
#
_symmetry.space_group_name_H-M   'P 1'
#
loop_
_entity.id
_entity.type
_entity.pdbx_description
1 polymer ?
#
loop_
_entity_poly.entity_id
_entity_poly.type
_entity_poly.pdbx_seq_one_letter_code
_entity_poly.pdbx_strand_id
1 'polypeptide(L)'
;MNDLITKKPDGFSFRLTKAAILGAVALAIAAIVVLGLLNVVIGPNTARAGYLAMLFLLSPVRTFVLKTRVLSACWAVAVAVAGFLIGGLGFWPMLIGVMLVCIVQGMFRIGEIASLSRSPVNFVVFAGIGATGSMELWHVIVGSIAGASVMLLVGWLNPQKSGKLEQPTSTHQRLWYGFMFASGSVLILLLGQLVGKTFTEWTLLTFCMILSVGFDNRVSRVHQRMFGTIAGALFAALMMFAPEPAQTAAAAICGILGLAYINMGNYALFVAFLTPAILLTSSSELPGYVLAGERVIAGLVAAGIALAVSWIFDPFSKAKADRFAAPVVPAE
;
A
#
# COMPACT_ATOMS: atom_id res chain seq x y z
N MET A 1 -16.52 22.50 -19.95
CA MET A 1 -16.04 22.82 -18.58
C MET A 1 -17.13 22.59 -17.51
N ASN A 2 -18.04 21.61 -17.69
CA ASN A 2 -19.08 21.26 -16.70
C ASN A 2 -19.31 19.75 -16.47
N ASP A 3 -18.57 18.85 -17.14
CA ASP A 3 -18.85 17.39 -17.08
C ASP A 3 -17.87 16.56 -16.23
N LEU A 4 -16.94 17.20 -15.50
CA LEU A 4 -15.93 16.48 -14.71
C LEU A 4 -16.02 16.72 -13.20
N ILE A 5 -16.99 17.49 -12.73
CA ILE A 5 -17.15 17.85 -11.30
C ILE A 5 -18.29 17.09 -10.62
N THR A 6 -19.05 16.28 -11.36
CA THR A 6 -20.16 15.45 -10.80
C THR A 6 -19.99 13.96 -11.05
N LYS A 7 -18.75 13.46 -11.12
CA LYS A 7 -18.56 12.00 -11.05
C LYS A 7 -18.83 11.56 -9.61
N LYS A 8 -20.13 11.38 -9.32
CA LYS A 8 -20.67 10.59 -8.21
C LYS A 8 -19.74 9.38 -8.05
N PRO A 9 -19.27 9.03 -6.84
CA PRO A 9 -18.37 7.90 -6.66
C PRO A 9 -18.99 6.72 -7.42
N ASP A 10 -18.33 6.30 -8.50
CA ASP A 10 -18.88 5.33 -9.43
C ASP A 10 -19.34 4.16 -8.57
N GLY A 11 -20.65 3.88 -8.59
CA GLY A 11 -21.25 2.81 -7.78
C GLY A 11 -20.54 1.49 -8.06
N PHE A 12 -20.80 0.47 -7.25
CA PHE A 12 -20.27 -0.89 -7.43
C PHE A 12 -20.53 -1.42 -8.85
N SER A 13 -19.61 -1.14 -9.77
CA SER A 13 -19.68 -1.59 -11.15
C SER A 13 -18.76 -2.78 -11.29
N PHE A 14 -19.36 -3.95 -11.47
CA PHE A 14 -18.68 -5.21 -11.76
C PHE A 14 -18.29 -5.33 -13.24
N ARG A 15 -18.52 -4.29 -14.05
CA ARG A 15 -18.15 -4.30 -15.47
C ARG A 15 -16.64 -4.19 -15.60
N LEU A 16 -15.99 -5.25 -16.09
CA LEU A 16 -14.57 -5.25 -16.43
C LEU A 16 -14.38 -4.95 -17.92
N THR A 17 -13.40 -4.11 -18.23
CA THR A 17 -12.98 -3.90 -19.62
C THR A 17 -11.96 -4.96 -20.02
N LYS A 18 -11.98 -5.39 -21.30
CA LYS A 18 -10.98 -6.33 -21.83
C LYS A 18 -9.54 -5.84 -21.61
N ALA A 19 -9.31 -4.53 -21.77
CA ALA A 19 -8.01 -3.91 -21.52
C ALA A 19 -7.55 -4.05 -20.07
N ALA A 20 -8.44 -3.88 -19.08
CA ALA A 20 -8.10 -4.04 -17.67
C ALA A 20 -7.73 -5.49 -17.32
N ILE A 21 -8.47 -6.46 -17.87
CA ILE A 21 -8.19 -7.90 -17.67
C ILE A 21 -6.85 -8.26 -18.32
N LEU A 22 -6.64 -7.90 -19.58
CA LEU A 22 -5.39 -8.19 -20.30
C LEU A 22 -4.18 -7.55 -19.61
N GLY A 23 -4.31 -6.30 -19.15
CA GLY A 23 -3.26 -5.64 -18.38
C GLY A 23 -2.96 -6.32 -17.04
N ALA A 24 -3.99 -6.79 -16.33
CA ALA A 24 -3.83 -7.52 -15.08
C ALA A 24 -3.16 -8.89 -15.28
N VAL A 25 -3.57 -9.63 -16.31
CA VAL A 25 -2.97 -10.93 -16.68
C VAL A 25 -1.51 -10.75 -17.10
N ALA A 26 -1.22 -9.77 -17.96
CA ALA A 26 0.16 -9.49 -18.38
C ALA A 26 1.06 -9.13 -17.18
N LEU A 27 0.54 -8.32 -16.25
CA LEU A 27 1.24 -7.97 -15.00
C LEU A 27 1.51 -9.20 -14.13
N ALA A 28 0.50 -10.05 -13.94
CA ALA A 28 0.63 -11.27 -13.16
C ALA A 28 1.66 -12.23 -13.77
N ILE A 29 1.62 -12.45 -15.09
CA ILE A 29 2.61 -13.28 -15.81
C ILE A 29 4.02 -12.72 -15.65
N ALA A 30 4.20 -11.41 -15.86
CA ALA A 30 5.50 -10.77 -15.71
C ALA A 30 6.06 -10.95 -14.28
N ALA A 31 5.22 -10.77 -13.26
CA ALA A 31 5.61 -11.02 -11.87
C ALA A 31 5.99 -12.49 -11.63
N ILE A 32 5.18 -13.44 -12.11
CA ILE A 32 5.44 -14.89 -11.96
C ILE A 32 6.75 -15.29 -12.62
N VAL A 33 6.99 -14.85 -13.86
CA VAL A 33 8.22 -15.17 -14.60
C VAL A 33 9.45 -14.65 -13.86
N VAL A 34 9.43 -13.38 -13.43
CA VAL A 34 10.59 -12.79 -12.76
C VAL A 34 10.82 -13.40 -11.38
N LEU A 35 9.77 -13.55 -10.57
CA LEU A 35 9.90 -14.15 -9.24
C LEU A 35 10.27 -15.64 -9.32
N GLY A 36 9.74 -16.37 -10.30
CA GLY A 36 10.12 -17.76 -10.57
C GLY A 36 11.58 -17.90 -10.97
N LEU A 37 12.07 -17.03 -11.87
CA LEU A 37 13.49 -16.98 -12.24
C LEU A 37 14.38 -16.64 -11.04
N LEU A 38 14.02 -15.64 -10.24
CA LEU A 38 14.77 -15.31 -9.01
C LEU A 38 14.81 -16.50 -8.04
N ASN A 39 13.69 -17.21 -7.90
CA ASN A 39 13.60 -18.37 -7.02
C ASN A 39 14.50 -19.52 -7.47
N VAL A 40 14.57 -19.79 -8.77
CA VAL A 40 15.37 -20.88 -9.35
C VAL A 40 16.85 -20.54 -9.43
N VAL A 41 17.20 -19.31 -9.84
CA VAL A 41 18.60 -18.92 -10.13
C VAL A 41 19.35 -18.50 -8.87
N ILE A 42 18.68 -17.78 -7.97
CA ILE A 42 19.32 -17.15 -6.80
C ILE A 42 18.84 -17.80 -5.51
N GLY A 43 17.53 -18.01 -5.39
CA GLY A 43 16.94 -18.71 -4.26
C GLY A 43 15.64 -18.06 -3.75
N PRO A 44 14.92 -18.76 -2.87
CA PRO A 44 13.59 -18.37 -2.39
C PRO A 44 13.60 -17.06 -1.58
N ASN A 45 14.69 -16.79 -0.86
CA ASN A 45 14.84 -15.57 -0.07
C ASN A 45 14.86 -14.30 -0.95
N THR A 46 15.60 -14.33 -2.05
CA THR A 46 15.64 -13.22 -3.02
C THR A 46 14.29 -13.03 -3.71
N ALA A 47 13.64 -14.13 -4.09
CA ALA A 47 12.29 -14.07 -4.66
C ALA A 47 11.28 -13.46 -3.68
N ARG A 48 11.32 -13.84 -2.41
CA ARG A 48 10.45 -13.26 -1.36
C ARG A 48 10.69 -11.76 -1.18
N ALA A 49 11.94 -11.32 -1.12
CA ALA A 49 12.27 -9.89 -1.05
C ALA A 49 11.76 -9.13 -2.28
N GLY A 50 11.93 -9.70 -3.49
CA GLY A 50 11.39 -9.13 -4.72
C GLY A 50 9.88 -9.03 -4.76
N TYR A 51 9.18 -10.06 -4.28
CA TYR A 51 7.72 -10.05 -4.16
C TYR A 51 7.23 -8.92 -3.24
N LEU A 52 7.83 -8.78 -2.06
CA LEU A 52 7.50 -7.72 -1.11
C LEU A 52 7.75 -6.33 -1.69
N ALA A 53 8.90 -6.14 -2.37
CA ALA A 53 9.20 -4.88 -3.04
C ALA A 53 8.18 -4.55 -4.13
N MET A 54 7.76 -5.52 -4.95
CA MET A 54 6.70 -5.31 -5.95
C MET A 54 5.38 -4.89 -5.28
N LEU A 55 4.98 -5.57 -4.20
CA LEU A 55 3.74 -5.30 -3.47
C LEU A 55 3.71 -3.87 -2.91
N PHE A 56 4.82 -3.39 -2.34
CA PHE A 56 4.90 -2.02 -1.82
C PHE A 56 5.02 -0.95 -2.92
N LEU A 57 5.56 -1.30 -4.09
CA LEU A 57 5.72 -0.40 -5.24
C LEU A 57 4.49 -0.32 -6.17
N LEU A 58 3.46 -1.13 -5.97
CA LEU A 58 2.20 -1.07 -6.74
C LEU A 58 1.53 0.34 -6.76
N SER A 59 1.76 1.17 -5.73
CA SER A 59 1.24 2.55 -5.69
C SER A 59 2.06 3.52 -6.55
N PRO A 60 3.40 3.61 -6.39
CA PRO A 60 4.27 4.42 -7.25
C PRO A 60 4.16 4.18 -8.75
N VAL A 61 3.90 2.94 -9.20
CA VAL A 61 3.76 2.61 -10.64
C VAL A 61 2.68 3.43 -11.34
N ARG A 62 1.71 3.94 -10.58
CA ARG A 62 0.62 4.78 -11.08
C ARG A 62 0.98 6.25 -11.18
N THR A 63 2.12 6.69 -10.64
CA THR A 63 2.56 8.08 -10.73
C THR A 63 2.89 8.44 -12.17
N PHE A 64 2.70 9.70 -12.54
CA PHE A 64 2.62 10.10 -13.96
C PHE A 64 3.98 10.38 -14.61
N VAL A 65 5.05 10.59 -13.82
CA VAL A 65 6.35 11.04 -14.33
C VAL A 65 7.41 9.97 -14.08
N LEU A 66 8.13 9.56 -15.13
CA LEU A 66 9.17 8.53 -15.05
C LEU A 66 10.24 8.87 -14.00
N LYS A 67 10.67 10.14 -13.91
CA LYS A 67 11.61 10.61 -12.88
C LYS A 67 11.11 10.32 -11.47
N THR A 68 9.84 10.61 -11.19
CA THR A 68 9.21 10.34 -9.88
C THR A 68 9.10 8.84 -9.63
N ARG A 69 8.75 8.04 -10.64
CA ARG A 69 8.69 6.57 -10.50
C ARG A 69 10.04 5.99 -10.12
N VAL A 70 11.11 6.39 -10.82
CA VAL A 70 12.47 5.93 -10.53
C VAL A 70 12.88 6.36 -9.12
N LEU A 71 12.63 7.62 -8.76
CA LEU A 71 12.93 8.12 -7.41
C LEU A 71 12.17 7.35 -6.32
N SER A 72 10.89 7.06 -6.54
CA SER A 72 10.07 6.24 -5.63
C SER A 72 10.57 4.79 -5.54
N ALA A 73 11.01 4.21 -6.65
CA ALA A 73 11.62 2.88 -6.69
C ALA A 73 12.92 2.86 -5.88
N CYS A 74 13.84 3.80 -6.11
CA CYS A 74 15.07 3.95 -5.35
C CYS A 74 14.79 4.14 -3.85
N TRP A 75 13.83 4.99 -3.50
CA TRP A 75 13.41 5.19 -2.12
C TRP A 75 12.87 3.91 -1.47
N ALA A 76 12.02 3.15 -2.16
CA ALA A 76 11.49 1.90 -1.62
C ALA A 76 12.59 0.85 -1.38
N VAL A 77 13.58 0.76 -2.28
CA VAL A 77 14.76 -0.11 -2.08
C VAL A 77 15.58 0.38 -0.88
N ALA A 78 15.84 1.67 -0.76
CA ALA A 78 16.57 2.24 0.37
C ALA A 78 15.85 1.98 1.71
N VAL A 79 14.53 2.12 1.75
CA VAL A 79 13.70 1.84 2.92
C VAL A 79 13.71 0.35 3.28
N ALA A 80 13.66 -0.55 2.30
CA ALA A 80 13.76 -2.00 2.52
C ALA A 80 15.11 -2.37 3.14
N VAL A 81 16.21 -1.84 2.58
CA VAL A 81 17.57 -2.05 3.11
C VAL A 81 17.72 -1.48 4.51
N ALA A 82 17.26 -0.25 4.74
CA ALA A 82 17.32 0.39 6.05
C ALA A 82 16.50 -0.38 7.10
N GLY A 83 15.29 -0.84 6.73
CA GLY A 83 14.47 -1.70 7.57
C GLY A 83 15.22 -2.96 7.98
N PHE A 84 15.76 -3.69 7.00
CA PHE A 84 16.52 -4.91 7.24
C PHE A 84 17.72 -4.71 8.17
N LEU A 85 18.52 -3.66 7.96
CA LEU A 85 19.69 -3.36 8.80
C LEU A 85 19.31 -2.97 10.24
N ILE A 86 18.20 -2.24 10.41
CA ILE A 86 17.75 -1.77 11.73
C ILE A 86 17.01 -2.88 12.50
N GLY A 87 16.42 -3.85 11.80
CA GLY A 87 15.62 -4.92 12.39
C GLY A 87 16.31 -5.68 13.53
N GLY A 88 17.60 -5.98 13.37
CA GLY A 88 18.41 -6.67 14.39
C GLY A 88 18.73 -5.84 15.64
N LEU A 89 18.51 -4.52 15.61
CA LEU A 89 18.83 -3.61 16.72
C LEU A 89 17.69 -3.51 17.76
N GLY A 90 16.55 -4.15 17.51
CA GLY A 90 15.41 -4.20 18.42
C GLY A 90 14.34 -3.15 18.15
N PHE A 91 13.36 -3.08 19.06
CA PHE A 91 12.11 -2.34 18.85
C PHE A 91 12.28 -0.82 18.82
N TRP A 92 13.10 -0.24 19.71
CA TRP A 92 13.28 1.21 19.80
C TRP A 92 13.97 1.82 18.57
N PRO A 93 15.10 1.27 18.06
CA PRO A 93 15.67 1.71 16.80
C PRO A 93 14.70 1.59 15.62
N MET A 94 13.90 0.51 15.58
CA MET A 94 12.86 0.34 14.57
C MET A 94 11.81 1.46 14.65
N LEU A 95 11.33 1.84 15.84
CA LEU A 95 10.39 2.96 15.99
C LEU A 95 10.98 4.28 15.47
N ILE A 96 12.23 4.58 15.80
CA ILE A 96 12.93 5.78 15.30
C ILE A 96 13.03 5.73 13.78
N GLY A 97 13.44 4.60 13.22
CA GLY A 97 13.52 4.39 11.78
C GLY A 97 12.17 4.62 11.08
N VAL A 98 11.07 4.08 11.63
CA VAL A 98 9.73 4.30 11.08
C VAL A 98 9.33 5.77 11.11
N MET A 99 9.60 6.49 12.21
CA MET A 99 9.32 7.93 12.29
C MET A 99 10.05 8.71 11.21
N LEU A 100 11.35 8.44 11.01
CA LEU A 100 12.16 9.08 9.97
C LEU A 100 11.61 8.76 8.57
N VAL A 101 11.28 7.49 8.30
CA VAL A 101 10.67 7.08 7.03
C VAL A 101 9.34 7.78 6.78
N CYS A 102 8.48 7.93 7.79
CA CYS A 102 7.22 8.67 7.69
C CYS A 102 7.43 10.15 7.33
N ILE A 103 8.38 10.82 7.99
CA ILE A 103 8.68 12.24 7.75
C ILE A 103 9.21 12.43 6.32
N VAL A 104 10.19 11.61 5.91
CA VAL A 104 10.77 11.69 4.56
C VAL A 104 9.73 11.32 3.50
N GLN A 105 8.88 10.32 3.73
CA GLN A 105 7.77 9.99 2.84
C GLN A 105 6.85 11.19 2.60
N GLY A 106 6.59 12.00 3.64
CA GLY A 106 5.78 13.22 3.53
C GLY A 106 6.28 14.17 2.44
N MET A 107 7.59 14.22 2.22
CA MET A 107 8.23 15.07 1.21
C MET A 107 7.90 14.68 -0.24
N PHE A 108 7.48 13.42 -0.46
CA PHE A 108 7.09 12.86 -1.75
C PHE A 108 5.60 13.00 -2.07
N ARG A 109 4.84 13.75 -1.25
CA ARG A 109 3.44 14.06 -1.53
C ARG A 109 3.32 15.01 -2.72
N ILE A 110 2.56 14.60 -3.74
CA ILE A 110 2.26 15.41 -4.92
C ILE A 110 0.74 15.60 -4.92
N GLY A 111 0.29 16.84 -4.72
CA GLY A 111 -1.14 17.15 -4.57
C GLY A 111 -1.81 16.40 -3.41
N GLU A 112 -2.91 15.74 -3.71
CA GLU A 112 -3.70 14.96 -2.75
C GLU A 112 -3.22 13.51 -2.60
N ILE A 113 -2.34 13.05 -3.49
CA ILE A 113 -1.93 11.64 -3.56
C ILE A 113 -0.52 11.47 -2.98
N ALA A 114 -0.40 10.61 -1.97
CA ALA A 114 0.91 10.16 -1.52
C ALA A 114 1.44 9.08 -2.45
N SER A 115 2.41 9.44 -3.30
CA SER A 115 3.10 8.54 -4.22
C SER A 115 3.72 7.33 -3.51
N LEU A 116 4.15 7.51 -2.26
CA LEU A 116 4.96 6.57 -1.48
C LEU A 116 4.32 6.11 -0.18
N SER A 117 2.99 6.12 -0.06
CA SER A 117 2.23 5.88 1.18
C SER A 117 2.58 4.59 1.96
N ARG A 118 3.26 3.61 1.33
CA ARG A 118 3.59 2.31 1.93
C ARG A 118 5.00 2.21 2.49
N SER A 119 5.74 3.32 2.60
CA SER A 119 7.14 3.26 3.08
C SER A 119 7.27 2.73 4.52
N PRO A 120 6.42 3.13 5.50
CA PRO A 120 6.49 2.62 6.87
C PRO A 120 6.30 1.12 6.96
N VAL A 121 5.31 0.57 6.26
CA VAL A 121 5.08 -0.88 6.26
C VAL A 121 6.21 -1.63 5.54
N ASN A 122 6.75 -1.07 4.44
CA ASN A 122 7.93 -1.64 3.78
C ASN A 122 9.11 -1.72 4.76
N PHE A 123 9.38 -0.64 5.49
CA PHE A 123 10.42 -0.61 6.51
C PHE A 123 10.20 -1.69 7.59
N VAL A 124 9.01 -1.76 8.17
CA VAL A 124 8.68 -2.68 9.28
C VAL A 124 8.77 -4.14 8.84
N VAL A 125 8.28 -4.48 7.64
CA VAL A 125 8.34 -5.85 7.13
C VAL A 125 9.80 -6.29 6.94
N PHE A 126 10.64 -5.45 6.33
CA PHE A 126 12.06 -5.79 6.17
C PHE A 126 12.81 -5.77 7.51
N ALA A 127 12.44 -4.92 8.47
CA ALA A 127 12.95 -5.00 9.83
C ALA A 127 12.58 -6.31 10.53
N GLY A 128 11.36 -6.81 10.31
CA GLY A 128 10.95 -8.14 10.78
C GLY A 128 11.84 -9.25 10.21
N ILE A 129 12.14 -9.21 8.91
CA ILE A 129 13.03 -10.17 8.24
C ILE A 129 14.49 -10.04 8.73
N GLY A 130 14.98 -8.82 8.94
CA GLY A 130 16.32 -8.59 9.50
C GLY A 130 16.45 -9.14 10.92
N ALA A 131 15.40 -9.02 11.73
CA ALA A 131 15.38 -9.52 13.10
C ALA A 131 15.39 -11.06 13.20
N THR A 132 14.94 -11.80 12.18
CA THR A 132 14.97 -13.27 12.20
C THR A 132 16.34 -13.84 11.85
N GLY A 133 17.23 -13.05 11.23
CA GLY A 133 18.55 -13.52 10.77
C GLY A 133 18.50 -14.58 9.66
N SER A 134 17.33 -14.86 9.09
CA SER A 134 17.11 -15.95 8.13
C SER A 134 17.46 -15.61 6.68
N MET A 135 17.84 -14.35 6.42
CA MET A 135 18.12 -13.82 5.09
C MET A 135 19.36 -12.95 5.18
N GLU A 136 20.24 -13.02 4.18
CA GLU A 136 21.40 -12.13 4.10
C GLU A 136 21.05 -10.82 3.38
N LEU A 137 21.77 -9.74 3.70
CA LEU A 137 21.51 -8.40 3.15
C LEU A 137 21.47 -8.36 1.62
N TRP A 138 22.34 -9.10 0.94
CA TRP A 138 22.40 -9.06 -0.52
C TRP A 138 21.14 -9.64 -1.17
N HIS A 139 20.45 -10.61 -0.54
CA HIS A 139 19.17 -11.13 -1.03
C HIS A 139 18.09 -10.03 -1.01
N VAL A 140 18.10 -9.18 0.03
CA VAL A 140 17.19 -8.03 0.15
C VAL A 140 17.48 -7.00 -0.94
N ILE A 141 18.75 -6.68 -1.17
CA ILE A 141 19.16 -5.70 -2.18
C ILE A 141 18.77 -6.19 -3.58
N VAL A 142 19.21 -7.39 -3.97
CA VAL A 142 18.97 -7.95 -5.30
C VAL A 142 17.48 -8.16 -5.53
N GLY A 143 16.79 -8.76 -4.55
CA GLY A 143 15.34 -8.98 -4.62
C GLY A 143 14.59 -7.66 -4.78
N SER A 144 14.89 -6.66 -3.95
CA SER A 144 14.20 -5.37 -4.00
C SER A 144 14.45 -4.61 -5.30
N ILE A 145 15.67 -4.64 -5.82
CA ILE A 145 16.02 -4.03 -7.12
C ILE A 145 15.28 -4.73 -8.26
N ALA A 146 15.25 -6.07 -8.26
CA ALA A 146 14.53 -6.83 -9.28
C ALA A 146 13.02 -6.54 -9.23
N GLY A 147 12.43 -6.56 -8.04
CA GLY A 147 11.04 -6.19 -7.82
C GLY A 147 10.72 -4.78 -8.29
N ALA A 148 11.56 -3.81 -7.93
CA ALA A 148 11.43 -2.43 -8.38
C ALA A 148 11.55 -2.28 -9.90
N SER A 149 12.47 -3.01 -10.53
CA SER A 149 12.68 -2.99 -11.98
C SER A 149 11.46 -3.49 -12.74
N VAL A 150 10.82 -4.57 -12.27
CA VAL A 150 9.55 -5.06 -12.84
C VAL A 150 8.47 -4.00 -12.73
N MET A 151 8.34 -3.39 -11.56
CA MET A 151 7.33 -2.35 -11.33
C MET A 151 7.55 -1.13 -12.22
N LEU A 152 8.80 -0.70 -12.42
CA LEU A 152 9.15 0.37 -13.35
C LEU A 152 8.82 0.01 -14.79
N LEU A 153 9.16 -1.20 -15.23
CA LEU A 153 8.86 -1.71 -16.57
C LEU A 153 7.34 -1.74 -16.82
N VAL A 154 6.57 -2.23 -15.85
CA VAL A 154 5.11 -2.27 -15.90
C VAL A 154 4.52 -0.87 -16.02
N GLY A 155 5.04 0.08 -15.24
CA GLY A 155 4.62 1.47 -15.33
C GLY A 155 4.93 2.08 -16.70
N TRP A 156 6.10 1.75 -17.25
CA TRP A 156 6.51 2.21 -18.58
C TRP A 156 5.61 1.64 -19.68
N LEU A 157 5.23 0.36 -19.60
CA LEU A 157 4.32 -0.28 -20.56
C LEU A 157 2.86 0.19 -20.44
N ASN A 158 2.44 0.65 -19.26
CA ASN A 158 1.09 1.15 -19.01
C ASN A 158 1.10 2.63 -18.59
N PRO A 159 1.46 3.55 -19.50
CA PRO A 159 1.42 4.98 -19.21
C PRO A 159 -0.05 5.40 -18.97
N GLN A 160 -0.37 5.70 -17.72
CA GLN A 160 -1.66 6.30 -17.37
C GLN A 160 -1.75 7.70 -17.99
N LYS A 161 -2.86 8.00 -18.68
CA LYS A 161 -3.09 9.32 -19.28
C LYS A 161 -3.07 10.38 -18.17
N SER A 162 -2.28 11.44 -18.38
CA SER A 162 -2.11 12.55 -17.44
C SER A 162 -3.48 13.15 -17.08
N GLY A 163 -3.91 12.99 -15.83
CA GLY A 163 -4.82 13.96 -15.22
C GLY A 163 -4.14 15.33 -15.12
N LYS A 164 -4.91 16.40 -14.89
CA LYS A 164 -4.32 17.73 -14.63
C LYS A 164 -3.27 17.60 -13.52
N LEU A 165 -2.06 18.11 -13.77
CA LEU A 165 -0.98 18.13 -12.80
C LEU A 165 -1.47 18.84 -11.54
N GLU A 166 -1.74 18.08 -10.48
CA GLU A 166 -2.13 18.64 -9.19
C GLU A 166 -1.00 19.55 -8.69
N GLN A 167 -1.34 20.73 -8.20
CA GLN A 167 -0.34 21.72 -7.80
C GLN A 167 0.58 21.16 -6.70
N PRO A 168 1.89 21.51 -6.73
CA PRO A 168 2.82 21.05 -5.72
C PRO A 168 2.36 21.53 -4.34
N THR A 169 2.18 20.59 -3.41
CA THR A 169 1.87 20.91 -2.01
C THR A 169 3.03 21.66 -1.37
N SER A 170 2.71 22.58 -0.45
CA SER A 170 3.73 23.34 0.27
C SER A 170 4.56 22.43 1.17
N THR A 171 5.84 22.75 1.37
CA THR A 171 6.76 21.99 2.23
C THR A 171 6.20 21.78 3.64
N HIS A 172 5.51 22.78 4.18
CA HIS A 172 4.86 22.69 5.48
C HIS A 172 3.75 21.62 5.51
N GLN A 173 2.89 21.58 4.50
CA GLN A 173 1.84 20.55 4.39
C GLN A 173 2.43 19.14 4.23
N ARG A 174 3.56 19.02 3.54
CA ARG A 174 4.31 17.77 3.38
C ARG A 174 4.86 17.26 4.70
N LEU A 175 5.51 18.14 5.47
CA LEU A 175 6.02 17.82 6.80
C LEU A 175 4.90 17.42 7.76
N TRP A 176 3.81 18.19 7.78
CA TRP A 176 2.65 17.90 8.64
C TRP A 176 2.02 16.54 8.33
N TYR A 177 1.92 16.24 7.03
CA TYR A 177 1.47 14.92 6.57
C TYR A 177 2.43 13.80 6.99
N GLY A 178 3.74 14.04 6.94
CA GLY A 178 4.75 13.12 7.47
C GLY A 178 4.60 12.87 8.97
N PHE A 179 4.37 13.91 9.77
CA PHE A 179 4.10 13.78 11.21
C PHE A 179 2.82 13.00 11.51
N MET A 180 1.75 13.23 10.75
CA MET A 180 0.50 12.47 10.87
C MET A 180 0.71 10.98 10.55
N PHE A 181 1.52 10.65 9.54
CA PHE A 181 1.91 9.26 9.27
C PHE A 181 2.75 8.67 10.41
N ALA A 182 3.72 9.43 10.92
CA ALA A 182 4.59 9.00 12.01
C ALA A 182 3.79 8.69 13.27
N SER A 183 2.89 9.58 13.69
CA SER A 183 2.09 9.41 14.91
C SER A 183 1.22 8.16 14.86
N GLY A 184 0.46 7.96 13.78
CA GLY A 184 -0.36 6.76 13.64
C GLY A 184 0.47 5.47 13.48
N SER A 185 1.62 5.54 12.80
CA SER A 185 2.49 4.36 12.64
C SER A 185 3.13 3.95 13.98
N VAL A 186 3.60 4.91 14.78
CA VAL A 186 4.12 4.67 16.12
C VAL A 186 3.05 4.07 17.03
N LEU A 187 1.83 4.64 17.02
CA LEU A 187 0.71 4.11 17.80
C LEU A 187 0.40 2.65 17.42
N ILE A 188 0.35 2.33 16.12
CA ILE A 188 0.13 0.97 15.64
C ILE A 188 1.23 0.03 16.10
N LEU A 189 2.50 0.45 16.04
CA LEU A 189 3.64 -0.37 16.47
C LEU A 189 3.64 -0.61 17.99
N LEU A 190 3.26 0.39 18.78
CA LEU A 190 3.12 0.27 20.24
C LEU A 190 1.97 -0.68 20.61
N LEU A 191 0.80 -0.54 19.97
CA LEU A 191 -0.30 -1.49 20.14
C LEU A 191 0.09 -2.91 19.69
N GLY A 192 0.88 -2.98 18.62
CA GLY A 192 1.43 -4.22 18.07
C GLY A 192 2.28 -5.02 19.05
N GLN A 193 3.01 -4.36 19.95
CA GLN A 193 3.76 -5.03 21.03
C GLN A 193 2.85 -5.81 21.98
N LEU A 194 1.59 -5.39 22.15
CA LEU A 194 0.64 -6.03 23.04
C LEU A 194 -0.14 -7.17 22.37
N VAL A 195 -0.36 -7.08 21.05
CA VAL A 195 -1.27 -7.98 20.30
C VAL A 195 -0.52 -8.98 19.41
N GLY A 196 0.67 -8.63 18.91
CA GLY A 196 1.51 -9.51 18.08
C GLY A 196 1.87 -8.95 16.69
N LYS A 197 2.82 -9.63 16.03
CA LYS A 197 3.45 -9.15 14.78
C LYS A 197 2.51 -9.15 13.57
N THR A 198 1.76 -10.23 13.33
CA THR A 198 0.86 -10.36 12.16
C THR A 198 -0.22 -9.28 12.13
N PHE A 199 -0.75 -8.94 13.30
CA PHE A 199 -1.71 -7.85 13.48
C PHE A 199 -1.08 -6.51 13.09
N THR A 200 0.15 -6.27 13.51
CA THR A 200 0.87 -5.00 13.35
C THR A 200 1.11 -4.65 11.88
N GLU A 201 1.67 -5.58 11.10
CA GLU A 201 2.02 -5.34 9.69
C GLU A 201 0.78 -5.00 8.85
N TRP A 202 -0.33 -5.71 9.09
CA TRP A 202 -1.54 -5.51 8.31
C TRP A 202 -2.33 -4.27 8.72
N THR A 203 -2.37 -3.98 10.02
CA THR A 203 -2.92 -2.73 10.55
C THR A 203 -2.16 -1.55 9.95
N LEU A 204 -0.83 -1.60 9.93
CA LEU A 204 0.02 -0.55 9.36
C LEU A 204 -0.18 -0.41 7.84
N LEU A 205 -0.25 -1.51 7.09
CA LEU A 205 -0.56 -1.49 5.67
C LEU A 205 -1.92 -0.83 5.39
N THR A 206 -2.93 -1.16 6.19
CA THR A 206 -4.28 -0.59 6.06
C THR A 206 -4.30 0.89 6.35
N PHE A 207 -3.66 1.30 7.43
CA PHE A 207 -3.51 2.69 7.81
C PHE A 207 -2.85 3.51 6.70
N CYS A 208 -1.71 3.02 6.19
CA CYS A 208 -0.98 3.63 5.08
C CYS A 208 -1.85 3.82 3.83
N MET A 209 -2.65 2.80 3.48
CA MET A 209 -3.54 2.83 2.33
C MET A 209 -4.71 3.79 2.51
N ILE A 210 -5.27 3.91 3.72
CA ILE A 210 -6.35 4.88 4.00
C ILE A 210 -5.82 6.30 3.89
N LEU A 211 -4.65 6.58 4.46
CA LEU A 211 -4.10 7.92 4.44
C LEU A 211 -3.51 8.33 3.09
N SER A 212 -3.37 7.39 2.14
CA SER A 212 -2.82 7.66 0.79
C SER A 212 -3.65 8.62 -0.06
N VAL A 213 -4.91 8.88 0.32
CA VAL A 213 -5.81 9.83 -0.35
C VAL A 213 -5.94 11.15 0.41
N GLY A 214 -6.42 12.16 -0.33
CA GLY A 214 -6.86 13.45 0.22
C GLY A 214 -7.88 13.27 1.34
N PHE A 215 -7.89 14.23 2.27
CA PHE A 215 -8.67 14.18 3.50
C PHE A 215 -10.17 13.94 3.24
N ASP A 216 -10.75 14.69 2.31
CA ASP A 216 -12.18 14.62 1.97
C ASP A 216 -12.60 13.22 1.48
N ASN A 217 -11.64 12.46 0.96
CA ASN A 217 -11.85 11.11 0.45
C ASN A 217 -11.53 10.01 1.47
N ARG A 218 -11.00 10.33 2.67
CA ARG A 218 -10.58 9.31 3.65
C ARG A 218 -11.75 8.52 4.21
N VAL A 219 -12.86 9.17 4.52
CA VAL A 219 -14.07 8.48 5.03
C VAL A 219 -14.62 7.53 3.97
N SER A 220 -14.71 7.98 2.72
CA SER A 220 -15.08 7.12 1.58
C SER A 220 -14.10 5.95 1.42
N ARG A 221 -12.79 6.20 1.52
CA ARG A 221 -11.74 5.18 1.45
C ARG A 221 -11.85 4.15 2.59
N VAL A 222 -12.18 4.58 3.80
CA VAL A 222 -12.46 3.70 4.95
C VAL A 222 -13.64 2.79 4.64
N HIS A 223 -14.79 3.35 4.22
CA HIS A 223 -15.98 2.55 3.90
C HIS A 223 -15.70 1.52 2.79
N GLN A 224 -15.06 1.95 1.69
CA GLN A 224 -14.71 1.06 0.60
C GLN A 224 -13.76 -0.06 1.04
N ARG A 225 -12.76 0.27 1.89
CA ARG A 225 -11.81 -0.72 2.39
C ARG A 225 -12.47 -1.70 3.34
N MET A 226 -13.30 -1.23 4.26
CA MET A 226 -13.96 -2.08 5.24
C MET A 226 -14.96 -3.02 4.57
N PHE A 227 -15.78 -2.50 3.66
CA PHE A 227 -16.69 -3.32 2.88
C PHE A 227 -15.94 -4.40 2.08
N GLY A 228 -14.88 -4.01 1.36
CA GLY A 228 -14.07 -4.97 0.60
C GLY A 228 -13.39 -6.00 1.51
N THR A 229 -12.83 -5.58 2.65
CA THR A 229 -12.16 -6.49 3.58
C THR A 229 -13.13 -7.51 4.14
N ILE A 230 -14.32 -7.08 4.59
CA ILE A 230 -15.34 -7.98 5.14
C ILE A 230 -15.83 -8.95 4.06
N ALA A 231 -16.22 -8.45 2.88
CA ALA A 231 -16.68 -9.30 1.78
C ALA A 231 -15.61 -10.33 1.36
N GLY A 232 -14.37 -9.88 1.22
CA GLY A 232 -13.25 -10.72 0.85
C GLY A 232 -12.86 -11.75 1.93
N ALA A 233 -12.91 -11.35 3.21
CA ALA A 233 -12.64 -12.24 4.34
C ALA A 233 -13.71 -13.33 4.46
N LEU A 234 -14.99 -12.99 4.27
CA LEU A 234 -16.08 -13.96 4.21
C LEU A 234 -15.91 -14.94 3.05
N PHE A 235 -15.59 -14.43 1.85
CA PHE A 235 -15.31 -15.29 0.70
C PHE A 235 -14.14 -16.25 0.96
N ALA A 236 -13.03 -15.75 1.52
CA ALA A 236 -11.88 -16.58 1.88
C ALA A 236 -12.28 -17.67 2.88
N ALA A 237 -13.02 -17.32 3.95
CA ALA A 237 -13.48 -18.26 4.95
C ALA A 237 -14.38 -19.35 4.35
N LEU A 238 -15.25 -19.01 3.38
CA LEU A 238 -16.06 -19.98 2.65
C LEU A 238 -15.21 -20.91 1.77
N MET A 239 -14.18 -20.37 1.09
CA MET A 239 -13.29 -21.16 0.26
C MET A 239 -12.41 -22.13 1.06
N MET A 240 -12.22 -21.92 2.36
CA MET A 240 -11.51 -22.88 3.22
C MET A 240 -12.20 -24.25 3.31
N PHE A 241 -13.50 -24.34 3.02
CA PHE A 241 -14.22 -25.62 2.95
C PHE A 241 -14.06 -26.33 1.60
N ALA A 242 -13.47 -25.68 0.61
CA ALA A 242 -13.19 -26.27 -0.70
C ALA A 242 -11.85 -27.05 -0.67
N PRO A 243 -11.65 -28.01 -1.58
CA PRO A 243 -10.35 -28.68 -1.74
C PRO A 243 -9.22 -27.72 -2.07
N GLU A 244 -7.98 -28.05 -1.67
CA GLU A 244 -6.79 -27.19 -1.86
C GLU A 244 -6.60 -26.68 -3.31
N PRO A 245 -6.79 -27.49 -4.37
CA PRO A 245 -6.66 -26.97 -5.74
C PRO A 245 -7.65 -25.85 -6.06
N ALA A 246 -8.86 -25.91 -5.49
CA ALA A 246 -9.87 -24.87 -5.65
C ALA A 246 -9.50 -23.59 -4.89
N GLN A 247 -8.88 -23.72 -3.71
CA GLN A 247 -8.39 -22.57 -2.94
C GLN A 247 -7.29 -21.82 -3.68
N THR A 248 -6.31 -22.55 -4.21
CA THR A 248 -5.20 -21.99 -4.97
C THR A 248 -5.68 -21.33 -6.27
N ALA A 249 -6.60 -21.98 -6.99
CA ALA A 249 -7.23 -21.39 -8.17
C ALA A 249 -8.04 -20.13 -7.84
N ALA A 250 -8.84 -20.16 -6.77
CA ALA A 250 -9.62 -19.01 -6.32
C ALA A 250 -8.70 -17.83 -5.94
N ALA A 251 -7.58 -18.09 -5.26
CA ALA A 251 -6.61 -17.08 -4.90
C ALA A 251 -5.99 -16.40 -6.13
N ALA A 252 -5.59 -17.19 -7.13
CA ALA A 252 -5.05 -16.68 -8.39
C ALA A 252 -6.05 -15.81 -9.16
N ILE A 253 -7.30 -16.29 -9.29
CA ILE A 253 -8.38 -15.55 -9.95
C ILE A 253 -8.65 -14.23 -9.20
N CYS A 254 -8.74 -14.28 -7.88
CA CYS A 254 -8.92 -13.10 -7.03
C CYS A 254 -7.75 -12.11 -7.16
N GLY A 255 -6.50 -12.59 -7.26
CA GLY A 255 -5.34 -11.73 -7.52
C GLY A 255 -5.46 -10.97 -8.85
N ILE A 256 -5.81 -11.68 -9.93
CA ILE A 256 -5.99 -11.08 -11.26
C ILE A 256 -7.15 -10.08 -11.26
N LEU A 257 -8.30 -10.45 -10.67
CA LEU A 257 -9.46 -9.56 -10.56
C LEU A 257 -9.13 -8.31 -9.74
N GLY A 258 -8.42 -8.47 -8.62
CA GLY A 258 -7.92 -7.35 -7.82
C GLY A 258 -7.11 -6.38 -8.66
N LEU A 259 -6.10 -6.88 -9.39
CA LEU A 259 -5.28 -6.09 -10.30
C LEU A 259 -6.09 -5.40 -11.41
N ALA A 260 -7.12 -6.06 -11.96
CA ALA A 260 -7.99 -5.48 -12.96
C ALA A 260 -8.84 -4.32 -12.39
N TYR A 261 -9.47 -4.52 -11.24
CA TYR A 261 -10.32 -3.50 -10.61
C TYR A 261 -9.53 -2.28 -10.14
N ILE A 262 -8.31 -2.47 -9.62
CA ILE A 262 -7.46 -1.36 -9.22
C ILE A 262 -7.01 -0.55 -10.43
N ASN A 263 -6.82 -1.16 -11.60
CA ASN A 263 -6.53 -0.46 -12.86
C ASN A 263 -7.73 0.34 -13.39
N MET A 264 -8.94 -0.08 -13.05
CA MET A 264 -10.18 0.65 -13.35
C MET A 264 -10.54 1.71 -12.30
N GLY A 265 -9.77 1.83 -11.22
CA GLY A 265 -10.04 2.76 -10.12
C GLY A 265 -11.12 2.31 -9.14
N ASN A 266 -11.65 1.09 -9.26
CA ASN A 266 -12.66 0.55 -8.34
C ASN A 266 -11.98 -0.08 -7.12
N TYR A 267 -11.71 0.77 -6.13
CA TYR A 267 -10.95 0.37 -4.95
C TYR A 267 -11.69 -0.63 -4.04
N ALA A 268 -13.01 -0.51 -3.90
CA ALA A 268 -13.79 -1.42 -3.05
C ALA A 268 -13.69 -2.87 -3.56
N LEU A 269 -13.89 -3.08 -4.87
CA LEU A 269 -13.75 -4.39 -5.48
C LEU A 269 -12.29 -4.87 -5.51
N PHE A 270 -11.33 -3.96 -5.73
CA PHE A 270 -9.92 -4.30 -5.57
C PHE A 270 -9.64 -4.92 -4.19
N VAL A 271 -10.09 -4.30 -3.10
CA VAL A 271 -9.89 -4.82 -1.75
C VAL A 271 -10.69 -6.12 -1.52
N ALA A 272 -11.90 -6.21 -2.08
CA ALA A 272 -12.72 -7.42 -2.00
C ALA A 272 -12.07 -8.65 -2.60
N PHE A 273 -11.32 -8.49 -3.70
CA PHE A 273 -10.59 -9.58 -4.34
C PHE A 273 -9.14 -9.72 -3.84
N LEU A 274 -8.49 -8.65 -3.41
CA LEU A 274 -7.15 -8.73 -2.84
C LEU A 274 -7.14 -9.48 -1.50
N THR A 275 -8.11 -9.22 -0.63
CA THR A 275 -8.20 -9.84 0.69
C THR A 275 -8.19 -11.38 0.62
N PRO A 276 -9.07 -12.04 -0.16
CA PRO A 276 -9.06 -13.49 -0.27
C PRO A 276 -7.83 -14.02 -1.01
N ALA A 277 -7.31 -13.29 -2.01
CA ALA A 277 -6.07 -13.68 -2.67
C ALA A 277 -4.90 -13.79 -1.67
N ILE A 278 -4.79 -12.84 -0.74
CA ILE A 278 -3.78 -12.87 0.33
C ILE A 278 -4.11 -13.93 1.37
N LEU A 279 -5.36 -14.04 1.82
CA LEU A 279 -5.74 -15.00 2.87
C LEU A 279 -5.54 -16.45 2.44
N LEU A 280 -5.91 -16.79 1.21
CA LEU A 280 -5.79 -18.15 0.66
C LEU A 280 -4.35 -18.52 0.29
N THR A 281 -3.45 -17.56 0.12
CA THR A 281 -2.01 -17.80 -0.15
C THR A 281 -1.13 -17.62 1.08
N SER A 282 -1.68 -17.12 2.19
CA SER A 282 -0.94 -16.92 3.42
C SER A 282 -0.69 -18.27 4.08
N SER A 283 0.57 -18.71 4.11
CA SER A 283 1.01 -19.83 4.95
C SER A 283 0.98 -19.40 6.42
N SER A 284 -0.16 -19.55 7.08
CA SER A 284 -0.32 -19.31 8.51
C SER A 284 -0.56 -20.64 9.22
N GLU A 285 0.00 -20.80 10.41
CA GLU A 285 -0.33 -21.92 11.30
C GLU A 285 -1.76 -21.79 11.88
N LEU A 286 -2.34 -20.58 11.79
CA LEU A 286 -3.70 -20.33 12.26
C LEU A 286 -4.75 -20.85 11.26
N PRO A 287 -5.89 -21.36 11.74
CA PRO A 287 -7.03 -21.66 10.88
C PRO A 287 -7.47 -20.44 10.08
N GLY A 288 -7.79 -20.64 8.79
CA GLY A 288 -8.09 -19.54 7.87
C GLY A 288 -9.20 -18.58 8.30
N TYR A 289 -10.21 -19.07 9.02
CA TYR A 289 -11.29 -18.23 9.55
C TYR A 289 -10.83 -17.32 10.70
N VAL A 290 -9.87 -17.76 11.52
CA VAL A 290 -9.25 -16.93 12.57
C VAL A 290 -8.47 -15.81 11.91
N LEU A 291 -7.64 -16.15 10.92
CA LEU A 291 -6.87 -15.17 10.16
C LEU A 291 -7.79 -14.15 9.46
N ALA A 292 -8.91 -14.59 8.90
CA ALA A 292 -9.92 -13.71 8.31
C ALA A 292 -10.48 -12.71 9.34
N GLY A 293 -10.82 -13.18 10.55
CA GLY A 293 -11.24 -12.34 11.67
C GLY A 293 -10.17 -11.31 12.06
N GLU A 294 -8.90 -11.73 12.18
CA GLU A 294 -7.79 -10.83 12.47
C GLU A 294 -7.63 -9.73 11.42
N ARG A 295 -7.86 -10.01 10.12
CA ARG A 295 -7.82 -8.98 9.08
C ARG A 295 -8.94 -7.95 9.26
N VAL A 296 -10.14 -8.38 9.61
CA VAL A 296 -11.26 -7.45 9.85
C VAL A 296 -10.95 -6.55 11.04
N ILE A 297 -10.48 -7.12 12.16
CA ILE A 297 -10.12 -6.35 13.36
C ILE A 297 -8.96 -5.39 13.08
N ALA A 298 -7.90 -5.85 12.43
CA ALA A 298 -6.77 -5.00 12.02
C ALA A 298 -7.22 -3.85 11.10
N GLY A 299 -8.21 -4.11 10.23
CA GLY A 299 -8.81 -3.10 9.37
C GLY A 299 -9.59 -2.04 10.16
N LEU A 300 -10.40 -2.47 11.13
CA LEU A 300 -11.16 -1.58 12.00
C LEU A 300 -10.25 -0.70 12.85
N VAL A 301 -9.23 -1.29 13.47
CA VAL A 301 -8.26 -0.55 14.29
C VAL A 301 -7.50 0.47 13.45
N ALA A 302 -7.00 0.06 12.28
CA ALA A 302 -6.32 0.97 11.36
C ALA A 302 -7.24 2.09 10.86
N ALA A 303 -8.52 1.81 10.59
CA ALA A 303 -9.50 2.83 10.20
C ALA A 303 -9.77 3.82 11.33
N GLY A 304 -9.96 3.33 12.56
CA GLY A 304 -10.13 4.18 13.75
C GLY A 304 -8.94 5.09 13.97
N ILE A 305 -7.72 4.54 13.95
CA ILE A 305 -6.48 5.32 14.09
C ILE A 305 -6.33 6.32 12.95
N ALA A 306 -6.55 5.92 11.70
CA ALA A 306 -6.45 6.80 10.55
C ALA A 306 -7.40 8.00 10.65
N LEU A 307 -8.65 7.79 11.04
CA LEU A 307 -9.62 8.87 11.22
C LEU A 307 -9.24 9.76 12.41
N ALA A 308 -8.84 9.17 13.54
CA ALA A 308 -8.44 9.92 14.73
C ALA A 308 -7.24 10.84 14.46
N VAL A 309 -6.16 10.32 13.88
CA VAL A 309 -4.99 11.16 13.54
C VAL A 309 -5.34 12.18 12.46
N SER A 310 -6.24 11.86 11.53
CA SER A 310 -6.72 12.83 10.54
C SER A 310 -7.42 14.00 11.22
N TRP A 311 -8.34 13.73 12.15
CA TRP A 311 -9.07 14.78 12.87
C TRP A 311 -8.19 15.63 13.78
N ILE A 312 -7.17 15.05 14.40
CA ILE A 312 -6.23 15.80 15.24
C ILE A 312 -5.37 16.74 14.41
N PHE A 313 -4.90 16.29 13.23
CA PHE A 313 -3.95 17.04 12.42
C PHE A 313 -4.62 17.96 11.37
N ASP A 314 -5.88 17.74 10.98
CA ASP A 314 -6.57 18.53 9.94
C ASP A 314 -6.82 20.01 10.29
N PRO A 315 -7.26 20.38 11.52
CA PRO A 315 -7.49 21.78 11.90
C PRO A 315 -6.24 22.66 11.73
N PHE A 316 -5.07 22.10 12.04
CA PHE A 316 -3.79 22.80 11.92
C PHE A 316 -3.34 22.99 10.47
N SER A 317 -3.80 22.14 9.55
CA SER A 317 -3.51 22.25 8.12
C SER A 317 -4.39 23.31 7.45
N LYS A 318 -5.68 23.38 7.78
CA LYS A 318 -6.64 24.33 7.19
C LYS A 318 -6.48 25.75 7.74
N ALA A 319 -6.42 25.92 9.06
CA ALA A 319 -6.30 27.24 9.70
C ALA A 319 -5.07 28.04 9.27
N LYS A 320 -4.04 27.38 8.74
CA LYS A 320 -2.82 28.01 8.24
C LYS A 320 -2.83 28.20 6.72
N ALA A 321 -3.52 27.32 5.97
CA ALA A 321 -3.72 27.51 4.54
C ALA A 321 -4.53 28.79 4.26
N ASP A 322 -5.54 29.06 5.09
CA ASP A 322 -6.36 30.27 4.99
C ASP A 322 -5.57 31.55 5.34
N ARG A 323 -4.52 31.45 6.16
CA ARG A 323 -3.61 32.58 6.48
C ARG A 323 -2.64 32.94 5.35
N PHE A 324 -2.36 32.00 4.44
CA PHE A 324 -1.43 32.20 3.33
C PHE A 324 -2.13 32.30 1.97
N ALA A 325 -3.44 32.05 1.92
CA ALA A 325 -4.27 32.44 0.80
C ALA A 325 -4.33 33.98 0.78
N ALA A 326 -3.48 34.60 -0.05
CA ALA A 326 -3.61 36.02 -0.34
C ALA A 326 -5.05 36.29 -0.81
N PRO A 327 -5.70 37.39 -0.38
CA PRO A 327 -7.00 37.75 -0.91
C PRO A 327 -6.86 37.81 -2.43
N VAL A 328 -7.67 37.01 -3.12
CA VAL A 328 -7.80 37.09 -4.56
C VAL A 328 -8.34 38.49 -4.83
N VAL A 329 -7.45 39.40 -5.22
CA VAL A 329 -7.85 40.73 -5.68
C VAL A 329 -8.74 40.48 -6.90
N PRO A 330 -10.03 40.85 -6.86
CA PRO A 330 -10.87 40.70 -8.03
C PRO A 330 -10.23 41.49 -9.17
N ALA A 331 -10.07 40.85 -10.32
CA ALA A 331 -9.62 41.54 -11.52
C ALA A 331 -10.70 42.57 -11.89
N GLU A 332 -10.36 43.85 -11.78
CA GLU A 332 -11.16 44.97 -12.33
C GLU A 332 -11.13 44.97 -13.86
#